data_AF-A0A7T8K1G6-F1
#
_entry.id   AF-A0A7T8K1G6-F1
#
_cell.length_a   1.000
_cell.length_b   1.000
_cell.length_c   1.000
_cell.angle_alpha   90.00
_cell.angle_beta   90.00
_cell.angle_gamma   90.00
#
_symmetry.space_group_name_H-M   'P 1'
#
loop_
_entity.id
_entity.type
_entity.pdbx_description
1 polymer ?
#
loop_
_entity_poly.entity_id
_entity_poly.type
_entity_poly.pdbx_seq_one_letter_code
_entity_poly.pdbx_strand_id
1 'polypeptide(L)' 'MDDVMAIINFIRSTSSLQHRLFRQLLAEMNAEHYDLLLHNDVRWLSKGNALQRFCDL' A
#
# COMPACT_ATOMS: atom_id res chain seq x y z
N MET A 1 -13.12 -2.52 -4.65
CA MET A 1 -12.53 -1.68 -3.58
C MET A 1 -11.91 -2.56 -2.49
N ASP A 2 -12.64 -3.58 -2.04
CA ASP A 2 -12.13 -4.48 -1.00
C ASP A 2 -10.99 -5.38 -1.49
N ASP A 3 -10.98 -5.74 -2.78
CA ASP A 3 -9.85 -6.46 -3.40
C ASP A 3 -8.55 -5.65 -3.34
N VAL A 4 -8.61 -4.34 -3.59
CA VAL A 4 -7.44 -3.44 -3.51
C VAL A 4 -6.95 -3.36 -2.07
N MET A 5 -7.85 -3.29 -1.09
CA MET A 5 -7.47 -3.35 0.33
C MET A 5 -6.82 -4.68 0.69
N ALA A 6 -7.32 -5.80 0.16
CA ALA A 6 -6.74 -7.11 0.38
C ALA A 6 -5.30 -7.19 -0.19
N ILE A 7 -5.07 -6.63 -1.38
CA ILE A 7 -3.74 -6.54 -1.99
C ILE A 7 -2.81 -5.67 -1.15
N ILE A 8 -3.23 -4.47 -0.76
CA ILE A 8 -2.44 -3.57 0.08
C ILE A 8 -2.09 -4.24 1.41
N ASN A 9 -3.06 -4.91 2.05
CA ASN A 9 -2.85 -5.59 3.31
C ASN A 9 -1.94 -6.81 3.16
N PHE A 10 -2.00 -7.54 2.05
CA PHE A 10 -1.06 -8.63 1.75
C PHE A 10 0.38 -8.10 1.62
N ILE A 11 0.58 -7.07 0.80
CA ILE A 11 1.90 -6.45 0.59
C ILE A 11 2.49 -5.91 1.90
N ARG A 12 1.65 -5.31 2.76
CA ARG A 12 2.11 -4.65 4.00
C ARG A 12 2.18 -5.55 5.23
N SER A 13 1.27 -6.51 5.39
CA SER A 13 1.09 -7.26 6.64
C SER A 13 1.63 -8.68 6.59
N THR A 14 1.68 -9.29 5.41
CA THR A 14 1.99 -10.73 5.32
C THR A 14 3.48 -11.04 5.42
N SER A 15 4.35 -10.15 4.91
CA SER A 15 5.80 -10.37 4.95
C SER A 15 6.59 -9.07 4.96
N SER A 16 7.48 -8.93 5.94
CA SER A 16 8.41 -7.79 6.03
C SER A 16 9.38 -7.73 4.86
N LEU A 17 9.75 -8.89 4.28
CA LEU A 17 10.58 -8.95 3.09
C LEU A 17 9.81 -8.43 1.86
N GLN A 18 8.56 -8.87 1.67
CA GLN A 18 7.74 -8.40 0.55
C GLN A 18 7.50 -6.89 0.63
N HIS A 19 7.20 -6.37 1.82
CA HIS A 19 7.04 -4.94 2.03
C HIS A 19 8.31 -4.17 1.64
N ARG A 20 9.49 -4.63 2.09
CA ARG A 20 10.77 -3.97 1.75
C ARG A 20 11.08 -4.02 0.24
N LEU A 21 10.88 -5.18 -0.40
CA LEU A 21 11.11 -5.33 -1.84
C LEU A 21 10.18 -4.43 -2.65
N PHE A 22 8.91 -4.34 -2.25
CA PHE A 22 7.95 -3.47 -2.90
C PHE A 22 8.34 -2.00 -2.76
N ARG A 23 8.77 -1.56 -1.58
CA ARG A 23 9.29 -0.18 -1.39
C ARG A 23 10.53 0.10 -2.24
N GLN A 24 11.42 -0.87 -2.40
CA GLN A 24 12.59 -0.73 -3.26
C GLN A 24 12.19 -0.57 -4.73
N LEU A 25 11.25 -1.40 -5.22
CA LEU A 25 10.71 -1.29 -6.57
C LEU A 25 10.10 0.10 -6.83
N LEU A 26 9.30 0.61 -5.90
CA LEU A 26 8.70 1.95 -6.01
C LEU A 26 9.76 3.06 -6.05
N ALA A 27 10.85 2.91 -5.29
CA ALA A 27 11.97 3.84 -5.34
C ALA A 27 12.70 3.80 -6.68
N GLU A 28 12.94 2.61 -7.23
CA GLU A 28 13.56 2.43 -8.55
C GLU A 28 12.71 3.01 -9.69
N MET A 29 11.38 2.98 -9.55
CA MET A 29 10.44 3.55 -10.51
C MET A 29 10.25 5.08 -10.35
N ASN A 30 10.87 5.72 -9.36
CA ASN A 30 10.60 7.12 -8.97
C ASN A 30 9.10 7.39 -8.76
N ALA A 31 8.37 6.44 -8.16
CA ALA A 31 6.97 6.61 -7.83
C ALA A 31 6.76 7.80 -6.88
N GLU A 32 5.61 8.47 -6.98
CA GLU A 32 5.26 9.60 -6.11
C GLU A 32 5.19 9.15 -4.63
N HIS A 33 4.67 7.95 -4.40
CA HIS A 33 4.59 7.33 -3.08
C HIS A 33 5.54 6.14 -3.00
N TYR A 34 6.44 6.13 -2.01
CA TYR A 34 7.38 5.02 -1.78
C TYR A 34 6.84 3.94 -0.83
N ASP A 35 5.57 4.04 -0.43
CA ASP A 35 4.90 3.05 0.42
C ASP A 35 3.37 3.21 0.37
N LEU A 36 2.67 2.09 0.48
CA LEU A 36 1.21 2.04 0.62
C LEU A 36 0.79 2.29 2.07
N LEU A 37 -0.47 2.65 2.34
CA LEU A 37 -0.98 2.78 3.72
C LEU A 37 -1.67 1.48 4.15
N LEU A 38 -1.33 0.97 5.33
CA LEU A 38 -2.03 -0.19 5.87
C LEU A 38 -3.47 0.21 6.21
N HIS A 39 -4.44 -0.49 5.65
CA HIS A 39 -5.83 -0.29 6.00
C HIS A 39 -6.20 -1.21 7.17
N ASN A 40 -6.72 -0.61 8.23
CA ASN A 40 -7.44 -1.32 9.28
C ASN A 40 -8.79 -0.62 9.46
N ASP A 41 -9.87 -1.39 9.59
CA ASP A 41 -11.27 -0.93 9.60
C ASP A 41 -11.58 0.09 10.72
N VAL A 42 -10.64 0.30 11.64
CA VAL A 42 -10.74 1.25 12.76
C VAL A 42 -10.76 2.73 12.30
N ARG A 43 -10.35 3.06 11.06
CA ARG A 43 -10.41 4.45 10.52
C ARG A 43 -10.83 4.50 9.05
N TRP A 44 -12.06 4.95 8.78
CA TRP A 44 -12.58 5.19 7.43
C TRP A 44 -11.71 6.15 6.58
N LEU A 45 -11.09 7.16 7.20
CA LEU A 45 -10.14 8.08 6.56
C LEU A 45 -8.88 7.40 6.00
N SER A 46 -8.51 6.22 6.52
CA SER A 46 -7.35 5.47 6.01
C SER A 46 -7.63 4.80 4.66
N LYS A 47 -8.89 4.43 4.39
CA LYS A 47 -9.28 3.70 3.18
C LYS A 47 -9.13 4.57 1.93
N GLY A 48 -9.66 5.79 1.97
CA GLY A 48 -9.54 6.75 0.87
C GLY A 48 -8.09 7.08 0.52
N ASN A 49 -7.27 7.36 1.53
CA ASN A 49 -5.85 7.66 1.32
C ASN A 49 -5.05 6.44 0.83
N ALA A 50 -5.36 5.23 1.32
CA ALA A 50 -4.72 4.00 0.83
C ALA A 50 -5.05 3.73 -0.64
N LEU A 51 -6.30 3.96 -1.04
CA LEU A 51 -6.73 3.86 -2.44
C LEU A 51 -6.08 4.91 -3.31
N GLN A 52 -6.07 6.17 -2.88
CA GLN A 52 -5.46 7.24 -3.64
C GLN A 52 -3.99 6.94 -3.92
N ARG A 53 -3.22 6.57 -2.89
CA ARG A 53 -1.82 6.20 -3.08
C ARG A 53 -1.63 5.02 -4.03
N PHE A 54 -2.51 4.03 -3.97
CA PHE A 54 -2.46 2.88 -4.88
C PHE A 54 -2.80 3.26 -6.32
N CYS A 55 -3.73 4.20 -6.53
CA CYS A 55 -4.06 4.73 -7.85
C CYS A 55 -2.99 5.66 -8.43
N ASP A 56 -2.19 6.30 -7.56
CA ASP A 56 -1.07 7.17 -7.93
C ASP A 56 0.24 6.37 -8.19
N LEU A 57 0.25 5.05 -7.94
CA LEU A 57 1.36 4.16 -8.31
C LEU A 57 1.38 3.87 -9.83
#